data_AF-A0A1S9NB69-F1
#
_entry.id   AF-A0A1S9NB69-F1
#
_cell.length_a   1.000
_cell.length_b   1.000
_cell.length_c   1.000
_cell.angle_alpha   90.00
_cell.angle_beta   90.00
_cell.angle_gamma   90.00
#
_symmetry.space_group_name_H-M   'P 1'
#
loop_
_entity.id
_entity.type
_entity.pdbx_description
1 polymer ?
#
loop_
_entity_poly.entity_id
_entity_poly.type
_entity_poly.pdbx_seq_one_letter_code
_entity_poly.pdbx_strand_id
1 'polypeptide(L)'
;MRKEEKMKEKIEQIQEFLSSHTVDEIMKINLLKFFNLEDKYTLDELEKKYTKEQFNEINQPIEYFKSSISDIKYNIEKYIWVYNTLLTEERSKNVFVNMLYAKIFMSLKSIEDAYSDELIYFDKTIWGELSNETYVDCGGYIGDTALQFISKCLDYKKVFIYEPLSQLAEICENNLSYFIREGSLTVHNNAVYKEREELHFAQELGHGDSCIKEEGELIVQAISLDEEIKERISFIKMDIEGSEKNAILGVRDHIKNDNPKMAICIYHLVDDFWKIPEMIYNINSNYDFIVRQHLINGFAETVLYCIPKIEEKNVKINTKDDGIYFQRCKHILEVSDIYIESEKIDMLQMMKGKNWFLAQLRNYFHSVRNKEREIEELIKWAKELENGKLYLEGQISNYKSRVDELEDWIVKLQEAKDYLENEYNRINIENERTSDSVNELEKEVAELKNKNSKLQYKFNKVVNDTLIRKIIKWKKYDIL
;
A
#
# COMPACT_ATOMS: atom_id res chain seq x y z
N MET A 1 -31.58 -12.74 -11.90
CA MET A 1 -32.77 -13.53 -12.31
C MET A 1 -33.05 -13.44 -13.81
N ARG A 2 -33.77 -12.45 -14.37
CA ARG A 2 -34.15 -12.46 -15.81
C ARG A 2 -33.02 -12.42 -16.85
N LYS A 3 -31.79 -12.01 -16.48
CA LYS A 3 -30.62 -12.01 -17.39
C LYS A 3 -29.83 -13.32 -17.31
N GLU A 4 -29.56 -13.79 -16.09
CA GLU A 4 -28.92 -15.11 -15.83
C GLU A 4 -29.70 -16.26 -16.47
N GLU A 5 -31.04 -16.28 -16.32
CA GLU A 5 -31.89 -17.31 -16.93
C GLU A 5 -31.75 -17.31 -18.47
N LYS A 6 -31.72 -16.14 -19.11
CA LYS A 6 -31.56 -16.01 -20.56
C LYS A 6 -30.20 -16.51 -21.07
N MET A 7 -29.17 -16.46 -20.24
CA MET A 7 -27.80 -16.80 -20.65
C MET A 7 -27.53 -18.27 -20.43
N LYS A 8 -28.09 -18.83 -19.37
CA LYS A 8 -28.21 -20.28 -19.20
C LYS A 8 -29.03 -20.90 -20.36
N GLU A 9 -30.12 -20.26 -20.75
CA GLU A 9 -30.87 -20.66 -21.96
C GLU A 9 -29.99 -20.61 -23.22
N LYS A 10 -29.12 -19.59 -23.38
CA LYS A 10 -28.23 -19.50 -24.55
C LYS A 10 -27.22 -20.65 -24.64
N ILE A 11 -26.57 -21.04 -23.53
CA ILE A 11 -25.57 -22.13 -23.59
C ILE A 11 -26.24 -23.49 -23.83
N GLU A 12 -27.44 -23.71 -23.27
CA GLU A 12 -28.27 -24.89 -23.54
C GLU A 12 -28.72 -24.93 -25.01
N GLN A 13 -29.12 -23.79 -25.58
CA GLN A 13 -29.45 -23.67 -27.01
C GLN A 13 -28.25 -23.98 -27.92
N ILE A 14 -27.05 -23.51 -27.55
CA ILE A 14 -25.81 -23.85 -28.26
C ILE A 14 -25.60 -25.37 -28.23
N GLN A 15 -25.72 -26.01 -27.07
CA GLN A 15 -25.54 -27.45 -26.93
C GLN A 15 -26.53 -28.24 -27.79
N GLU A 16 -27.83 -27.89 -27.74
CA GLU A 16 -28.87 -28.52 -28.55
C GLU A 16 -28.61 -28.34 -30.06
N PHE A 17 -28.28 -27.11 -30.48
CA PHE A 17 -27.97 -26.79 -31.87
C PHE A 17 -26.75 -27.58 -32.38
N LEU A 18 -25.67 -27.60 -31.61
CA LEU A 18 -24.45 -28.34 -31.95
C LEU A 18 -24.71 -29.86 -31.96
N SER A 19 -25.61 -30.39 -31.13
CA SER A 19 -25.93 -31.82 -31.12
C SER A 19 -26.71 -32.27 -32.37
N SER A 20 -27.51 -31.37 -32.94
CA SER A 20 -28.43 -31.64 -34.05
C SER A 20 -27.85 -31.38 -35.45
N HIS A 21 -26.68 -30.73 -35.54
CA HIS A 21 -26.06 -30.37 -36.82
C HIS A 21 -24.60 -30.86 -36.88
N THR A 22 -24.17 -31.29 -38.06
CA THR A 22 -22.76 -31.52 -38.40
C THR A 22 -22.02 -30.18 -38.55
N VAL A 23 -20.68 -30.20 -38.48
CA VAL A 23 -19.86 -28.99 -38.66
C VAL A 23 -20.14 -28.34 -40.03
N ASP A 24 -20.23 -29.13 -41.09
CA ASP A 24 -20.49 -28.65 -42.45
C ASP A 24 -21.90 -28.04 -42.60
N GLU A 25 -22.92 -28.61 -41.94
CA GLU A 25 -24.27 -28.02 -41.92
C GLU A 25 -24.28 -26.66 -41.21
N ILE A 26 -23.59 -26.55 -40.07
CA ILE A 26 -23.47 -25.28 -39.33
C ILE A 26 -22.77 -24.23 -40.20
N MET A 27 -21.64 -24.59 -40.82
CA MET A 27 -20.91 -23.71 -41.74
C MET A 27 -21.80 -23.25 -42.90
N LYS A 28 -22.56 -24.17 -43.51
CA LYS A 28 -23.48 -23.83 -44.60
C LYS A 28 -24.56 -22.84 -44.14
N ILE A 29 -25.19 -23.09 -42.99
CA ILE A 29 -26.21 -22.20 -42.40
C ILE A 29 -25.65 -20.80 -42.19
N ASN A 30 -24.43 -20.71 -41.62
CA ASN A 30 -23.80 -19.43 -41.34
C ASN A 30 -23.44 -18.66 -42.60
N LEU A 31 -22.86 -19.32 -43.61
CA LEU A 31 -22.49 -18.66 -44.86
C LEU A 31 -23.72 -18.20 -45.65
N LEU A 32 -24.80 -19.00 -45.69
CA LEU A 32 -26.07 -18.57 -46.28
C LEU A 32 -26.60 -17.31 -45.60
N LYS A 33 -26.56 -17.27 -44.26
CA LYS A 33 -26.99 -16.10 -43.48
C LYS A 33 -26.07 -14.90 -43.70
N PHE A 34 -24.75 -15.11 -43.71
CA PHE A 34 -23.74 -14.08 -43.90
C PHE A 34 -23.91 -13.38 -45.25
N PHE A 35 -24.15 -14.15 -46.32
CA PHE A 35 -24.39 -13.62 -47.66
C PHE A 35 -25.85 -13.22 -47.94
N ASN A 36 -26.77 -13.44 -46.99
CA ASN A 36 -28.21 -13.25 -47.18
C ASN A 36 -28.75 -14.00 -48.42
N LEU A 37 -28.42 -15.29 -48.54
CA LEU A 37 -28.77 -16.17 -49.66
C LEU A 37 -29.82 -17.21 -49.26
N GLU A 38 -30.63 -17.63 -50.23
CA GLU A 38 -31.53 -18.78 -50.09
C GLU A 38 -30.75 -20.11 -50.08
N ASP A 39 -31.32 -21.15 -49.46
CA ASP A 39 -30.71 -22.49 -49.38
C ASP A 39 -30.78 -23.24 -50.73
N LYS A 40 -29.98 -22.76 -51.70
CA LYS A 40 -29.81 -23.33 -53.04
C LYS A 40 -28.35 -23.59 -53.39
N TYR A 41 -27.43 -23.11 -52.57
CA TYR A 41 -25.98 -23.21 -52.78
C TYR A 41 -25.41 -24.39 -51.98
N THR A 42 -24.40 -25.04 -52.54
CA THR A 42 -23.60 -26.04 -51.83
C THR A 42 -22.60 -25.37 -50.88
N LEU A 43 -22.13 -26.09 -49.87
CA LEU A 43 -21.11 -25.56 -48.95
C LEU A 43 -19.83 -25.16 -49.70
N ASP A 44 -19.34 -26.00 -50.61
CA ASP A 44 -18.14 -25.75 -51.41
C ASP A 44 -18.26 -24.45 -52.26
N GLU A 45 -19.44 -24.16 -52.83
CA GLU A 45 -19.68 -22.89 -53.53
C GLU A 45 -19.61 -21.68 -52.58
N LEU A 46 -20.16 -21.81 -51.37
CA LEU A 46 -20.16 -20.76 -50.37
C LEU A 46 -18.76 -20.50 -49.78
N GLU A 47 -17.99 -21.56 -49.50
CA GLU A 47 -16.61 -21.48 -49.01
C GLU A 47 -15.70 -20.83 -50.07
N LYS A 48 -15.85 -21.22 -51.34
CA LYS A 48 -15.15 -20.59 -52.47
C LYS A 48 -15.53 -19.12 -52.63
N LYS A 49 -16.79 -18.76 -52.42
CA LYS A 49 -17.25 -17.36 -52.44
C LYS A 49 -16.61 -16.56 -51.31
N TYR A 50 -16.65 -17.08 -50.08
CA TYR A 50 -16.03 -16.45 -48.91
C TYR A 50 -14.53 -16.24 -49.09
N THR A 51 -13.81 -17.24 -49.60
CA THR A 51 -12.35 -17.16 -49.78
C THR A 51 -11.92 -16.17 -50.87
N LYS A 52 -12.78 -15.89 -51.84
CA LYS A 52 -12.48 -14.95 -52.94
C LYS A 52 -12.75 -13.49 -52.59
N GLU A 53 -13.63 -13.25 -51.63
CA GLU A 53 -14.06 -11.91 -51.24
C GLU A 53 -13.31 -11.49 -49.97
N GLN A 54 -12.93 -10.21 -49.90
CA GLN A 54 -12.43 -9.63 -48.65
C GLN A 54 -13.56 -8.86 -47.98
N PHE A 55 -13.76 -9.14 -46.69
CA PHE A 55 -14.76 -8.48 -45.86
C PHE A 55 -14.05 -7.58 -44.87
N ASN A 56 -14.54 -6.36 -44.72
CA ASN A 56 -13.98 -5.43 -43.73
C ASN A 56 -14.39 -5.83 -42.31
N GLU A 57 -15.50 -6.55 -42.19
CA GLU A 57 -16.18 -6.82 -40.94
C GLU A 57 -15.76 -8.17 -40.33
N ILE A 58 -15.36 -9.15 -41.14
CA ILE A 58 -14.84 -10.45 -40.69
C ILE A 58 -13.52 -10.73 -41.41
N ASN A 59 -12.43 -10.70 -40.66
CA ASN A 59 -11.07 -10.90 -41.17
C ASN A 59 -10.53 -12.33 -40.99
N GLN A 60 -11.30 -13.23 -40.39
CA GLN A 60 -10.86 -14.60 -40.13
C GLN A 60 -11.06 -15.52 -41.33
N PRO A 61 -10.11 -16.44 -41.61
CA PRO A 61 -10.25 -17.40 -42.68
C PRO A 61 -11.35 -18.42 -42.37
N ILE A 62 -11.87 -19.06 -43.42
CA ILE A 62 -12.95 -20.05 -43.24
C ILE A 62 -12.56 -21.21 -42.32
N GLU A 63 -11.28 -21.59 -42.36
CA GLU A 63 -10.72 -22.67 -41.55
C GLU A 63 -10.77 -22.35 -40.05
N TYR A 64 -10.61 -21.08 -39.67
CA TYR A 64 -10.74 -20.64 -38.28
C TYR A 64 -12.14 -20.96 -37.73
N PHE A 65 -13.19 -20.66 -38.49
CA PHE A 65 -14.57 -20.95 -38.09
C PHE A 65 -14.84 -22.45 -38.07
N LYS A 66 -14.39 -23.18 -39.09
CA LYS A 66 -14.57 -24.64 -39.18
C LYS A 66 -13.91 -25.35 -38.01
N SER A 67 -12.66 -25.00 -37.71
CA SER A 67 -11.91 -25.52 -36.57
C SER A 67 -12.53 -25.13 -35.23
N SER A 68 -12.99 -23.88 -35.08
CA SER A 68 -13.69 -23.42 -33.87
C SER A 68 -15.00 -24.19 -33.62
N ILE A 69 -15.84 -24.35 -34.64
CA ILE A 69 -17.10 -25.12 -34.53
C ILE A 69 -16.81 -26.57 -34.20
N SER A 70 -15.80 -27.16 -34.84
CA SER A 70 -15.37 -28.54 -34.56
C SER A 70 -14.96 -28.70 -33.10
N ASP A 71 -14.06 -27.86 -32.59
CA ASP A 71 -13.60 -27.95 -31.20
C ASP A 71 -14.76 -27.77 -30.21
N ILE A 72 -15.59 -26.73 -30.40
CA ILE A 72 -16.72 -26.47 -29.50
C ILE A 72 -17.73 -27.62 -29.53
N LYS A 73 -18.05 -28.18 -30.71
CA LYS A 73 -18.99 -29.30 -30.84
C LYS A 73 -18.49 -30.54 -30.11
N TYR A 74 -17.23 -30.93 -30.32
CA TYR A 74 -16.71 -32.18 -29.78
C TYR A 74 -16.24 -32.05 -28.32
N ASN A 75 -16.03 -30.83 -27.82
CA ASN A 75 -15.64 -30.55 -26.44
C ASN A 75 -16.69 -29.74 -25.66
N ILE A 76 -17.96 -29.70 -26.09
CA ILE A 76 -19.00 -28.83 -25.50
C ILE A 76 -19.14 -28.97 -23.97
N GLU A 77 -18.99 -30.19 -23.44
CA GLU A 77 -19.03 -30.45 -21.99
C GLU A 77 -17.93 -29.70 -21.23
N LYS A 78 -16.75 -29.50 -21.84
CA LYS A 78 -15.64 -28.72 -21.26
C LYS A 78 -15.98 -27.23 -21.22
N TYR A 79 -16.56 -26.69 -22.29
CA TYR A 79 -17.03 -25.31 -22.33
C TYR A 79 -18.14 -25.05 -21.30
N ILE A 80 -19.09 -25.98 -21.18
CA ILE A 80 -20.16 -25.93 -20.16
C ILE A 80 -19.55 -26.02 -18.76
N TRP A 81 -18.55 -26.86 -18.55
CA TRP A 81 -17.85 -26.94 -17.26
C TRP A 81 -17.16 -25.63 -16.90
N VAL A 82 -16.44 -24.98 -17.82
CA VAL A 82 -15.85 -23.65 -17.60
C VAL A 82 -16.93 -22.64 -17.22
N TYR A 83 -17.98 -22.56 -18.02
CA TYR A 83 -19.09 -21.62 -17.82
C TYR A 83 -19.80 -21.80 -16.46
N ASN A 84 -20.10 -23.04 -16.07
CA ASN A 84 -20.86 -23.32 -14.86
C ASN A 84 -20.01 -23.35 -13.59
N THR A 85 -18.76 -23.82 -13.69
CA THR A 85 -17.92 -24.14 -12.53
C THR A 85 -16.87 -23.07 -12.24
N LEU A 86 -16.21 -22.54 -13.27
CA LEU A 86 -15.10 -21.61 -13.09
C LEU A 86 -15.54 -20.14 -13.09
N LEU A 87 -16.43 -19.78 -14.01
CA LEU A 87 -16.87 -18.39 -14.14
C LEU A 87 -17.96 -18.11 -13.10
N THR A 88 -17.64 -17.30 -12.10
CA THR A 88 -18.60 -16.93 -11.03
C THR A 88 -19.30 -15.60 -11.34
N GLU A 89 -18.61 -14.69 -12.02
CA GLU A 89 -19.15 -13.37 -12.39
C GLU A 89 -20.08 -13.46 -13.61
N GLU A 90 -21.27 -12.88 -13.50
CA GLU A 90 -22.27 -12.88 -14.58
C GLU A 90 -21.78 -12.19 -15.85
N ARG A 91 -21.00 -11.10 -15.73
CA ARG A 91 -20.43 -10.44 -16.90
C ARG A 91 -19.44 -11.35 -17.63
N SER A 92 -18.57 -12.04 -16.91
CA SER A 92 -17.66 -13.04 -17.46
C SER A 92 -18.41 -14.15 -18.22
N LYS A 93 -19.48 -14.68 -17.63
CA LYS A 93 -20.38 -15.65 -18.28
C LYS A 93 -20.96 -15.13 -19.59
N ASN A 94 -21.40 -13.87 -19.61
CA ASN A 94 -21.97 -13.24 -20.80
C ASN A 94 -20.94 -13.07 -21.92
N VAL A 95 -19.75 -12.58 -21.58
CA VAL A 95 -18.63 -12.47 -22.53
C VAL A 95 -18.31 -13.84 -23.10
N PHE A 96 -18.13 -14.85 -22.24
CA PHE A 96 -17.78 -16.20 -22.67
C PHE A 96 -18.79 -16.77 -23.67
N VAL A 97 -20.09 -16.74 -23.33
CA VAL A 97 -21.15 -17.27 -24.21
C VAL A 97 -21.27 -16.46 -25.51
N ASN A 98 -21.17 -15.14 -25.45
CA ASN A 98 -21.23 -14.31 -26.65
C ASN A 98 -20.02 -14.56 -27.57
N MET A 99 -18.83 -14.82 -27.04
CA MET A 99 -17.67 -15.19 -27.86
C MET A 99 -17.81 -16.59 -28.47
N LEU A 100 -18.40 -17.56 -27.76
CA LEU A 100 -18.78 -18.84 -28.38
C LEU A 100 -19.79 -18.64 -29.51
N TYR A 101 -20.80 -17.79 -29.28
CA TYR A 101 -21.80 -17.47 -30.29
C TYR A 101 -21.18 -16.76 -31.51
N ALA A 102 -20.22 -15.86 -31.29
CA ALA A 102 -19.48 -15.23 -32.37
C ALA A 102 -18.69 -16.25 -33.21
N LYS A 103 -17.98 -17.18 -32.55
CA LYS A 103 -17.18 -18.23 -33.20
C LYS A 103 -18.04 -19.27 -33.92
N ILE A 104 -19.20 -19.65 -33.36
CA ILE A 104 -20.10 -20.62 -33.98
C ILE A 104 -20.90 -20.01 -35.12
N PHE A 105 -21.41 -18.78 -34.96
CA PHE A 105 -22.40 -18.19 -35.87
C PHE A 105 -21.89 -17.00 -36.68
N MET A 106 -20.58 -16.74 -36.68
CA MET A 106 -19.95 -15.60 -37.36
C MET A 106 -20.60 -14.26 -36.97
N SER A 107 -20.99 -14.11 -35.69
CA SER A 107 -21.85 -13.02 -35.23
C SER A 107 -21.06 -11.86 -34.63
N LEU A 108 -20.86 -10.80 -35.41
CA LEU A 108 -20.21 -9.56 -34.97
C LEU A 108 -20.95 -8.84 -33.85
N LYS A 109 -22.29 -8.85 -33.90
CA LYS A 109 -23.12 -8.31 -32.81
C LYS A 109 -22.77 -8.96 -31.46
N SER A 110 -22.43 -10.25 -31.45
CA SER A 110 -22.06 -10.94 -30.22
C SER A 110 -20.70 -10.48 -29.69
N ILE A 111 -19.75 -10.14 -30.58
CA ILE A 111 -18.47 -9.52 -30.19
C ILE A 111 -18.72 -8.13 -29.59
N GLU A 112 -19.53 -7.30 -30.24
CA GLU A 112 -19.92 -5.99 -29.71
C GLU A 112 -20.61 -6.10 -28.33
N ASP A 113 -21.47 -7.10 -28.15
CA ASP A 113 -22.18 -7.34 -26.89
C ASP A 113 -21.24 -7.92 -25.79
N ALA A 114 -20.10 -8.48 -26.17
CA ALA A 114 -19.05 -8.99 -25.27
C ALA A 114 -17.98 -7.94 -24.94
N TYR A 115 -17.85 -6.92 -25.79
CA TYR A 115 -16.77 -5.93 -25.72
C TYR A 115 -16.72 -5.18 -24.38
N SER A 116 -15.50 -4.92 -23.95
CA SER A 116 -15.12 -4.13 -22.79
C SER A 116 -14.16 -3.02 -23.21
N ASP A 117 -14.40 -1.78 -22.77
CA ASP A 117 -13.51 -0.63 -23.00
C ASP A 117 -12.49 -0.39 -21.86
N GLU A 118 -12.41 -1.38 -20.97
CA GLU A 118 -11.47 -1.51 -19.85
C GLU A 118 -10.03 -1.66 -20.35
N LEU A 119 -9.06 -1.47 -19.46
CA LEU A 119 -7.66 -1.74 -19.82
C LEU A 119 -7.43 -3.24 -19.90
N ILE A 120 -6.96 -3.73 -21.05
CA ILE A 120 -6.82 -5.16 -21.35
C ILE A 120 -6.07 -5.95 -20.27
N TYR A 121 -4.96 -5.47 -19.72
CA TYR A 121 -4.18 -6.26 -18.74
C TYR A 121 -4.26 -5.72 -17.30
N PHE A 122 -4.52 -4.43 -17.12
CA PHE A 122 -4.33 -3.73 -15.84
C PHE A 122 -5.56 -2.97 -15.38
N ASP A 123 -6.76 -3.48 -15.69
CA ASP A 123 -8.00 -2.85 -15.26
C ASP A 123 -8.13 -2.84 -13.74
N LYS A 124 -8.39 -1.65 -13.18
CA LYS A 124 -8.50 -1.45 -11.73
C LYS A 124 -9.72 -2.13 -11.13
N THR A 125 -10.79 -2.35 -11.90
CA THR A 125 -12.00 -3.05 -11.41
C THR A 125 -11.76 -4.54 -11.20
N ILE A 126 -10.77 -5.12 -11.89
CA ILE A 126 -10.36 -6.51 -11.77
C ILE A 126 -9.34 -6.68 -10.64
N TRP A 127 -8.31 -5.82 -10.61
CA TRP A 127 -7.14 -6.02 -9.76
C TRP A 127 -7.09 -5.19 -8.48
N GLY A 128 -7.90 -4.13 -8.37
CA GLY A 128 -7.71 -3.12 -7.32
C GLY A 128 -6.46 -2.27 -7.56
N GLU A 129 -5.81 -1.84 -6.48
CA GLU A 129 -4.52 -1.14 -6.54
C GLU A 129 -3.38 -2.16 -6.57
N LEU A 130 -2.55 -2.11 -7.61
CA LEU A 130 -1.37 -2.96 -7.71
C LEU A 130 -0.23 -2.35 -6.88
N SER A 131 0.41 -3.15 -6.03
CA SER A 131 1.53 -2.68 -5.18
C SER A 131 2.54 -3.79 -4.91
N ASN A 132 3.83 -3.42 -4.91
CA ASN A 132 4.95 -4.31 -4.55
C ASN A 132 4.95 -5.63 -5.37
N GLU A 133 4.56 -5.53 -6.63
CA GLU A 133 4.41 -6.68 -7.52
C GLU A 133 5.76 -7.10 -8.15
N THR A 134 5.98 -8.40 -8.27
CA THR A 134 6.97 -9.02 -9.17
C THR A 134 6.22 -9.48 -10.41
N TYR A 135 6.35 -8.70 -11.49
CA TYR A 135 5.60 -8.85 -12.73
C TYR A 135 6.42 -9.56 -13.79
N VAL A 136 5.78 -10.49 -14.50
CA VAL A 136 6.36 -11.19 -15.65
C VAL A 136 5.49 -10.94 -16.88
N ASP A 137 6.09 -10.34 -17.90
CA ASP A 137 5.50 -10.09 -19.22
C ASP A 137 6.00 -11.16 -20.20
N CYS A 138 5.17 -12.15 -20.48
CA CYS A 138 5.44 -13.14 -21.53
C CYS A 138 4.88 -12.58 -22.85
N GLY A 139 5.76 -12.32 -23.81
CA GLY A 139 5.41 -11.60 -25.04
C GLY A 139 5.55 -10.08 -24.84
N GLY A 140 6.78 -9.65 -24.57
CA GLY A 140 7.10 -8.27 -24.21
C GLY A 140 7.01 -7.26 -25.34
N TYR A 141 7.01 -7.72 -26.60
CA TYR A 141 6.98 -6.87 -27.79
C TYR A 141 7.98 -5.70 -27.69
N ILE A 142 7.52 -4.46 -27.78
CA ILE A 142 8.34 -3.24 -27.66
C ILE A 142 8.35 -2.65 -26.23
N GLY A 143 7.86 -3.39 -25.24
CA GLY A 143 7.83 -2.99 -23.83
C GLY A 143 6.67 -2.07 -23.44
N ASP A 144 5.70 -1.89 -24.33
CA ASP A 144 4.51 -1.05 -24.13
C ASP A 144 3.61 -1.56 -22.99
N THR A 145 3.36 -2.87 -22.94
CA THR A 145 2.56 -3.49 -21.87
C THR A 145 3.28 -3.39 -20.52
N ALA A 146 4.59 -3.65 -20.47
CA ALA A 146 5.38 -3.44 -19.25
C ALA A 146 5.38 -1.97 -18.79
N LEU A 147 5.44 -1.01 -19.71
CA LEU A 147 5.32 0.42 -19.37
C LEU A 147 3.94 0.76 -18.80
N GLN A 148 2.87 0.16 -19.36
CA GLN A 148 1.53 0.27 -18.78
C GLN A 148 1.47 -0.34 -17.37
N PHE A 149 2.09 -1.48 -17.11
CA PHE A 149 2.18 -2.06 -15.77
C PHE A 149 2.90 -1.13 -14.79
N ILE A 150 4.11 -0.65 -15.15
CA ILE A 150 4.92 0.26 -14.33
C ILE A 150 4.12 1.53 -14.00
N SER A 151 3.30 1.99 -14.95
CA SER A 151 2.36 3.07 -14.69
C SER A 151 1.49 2.73 -13.48
N LYS A 152 0.77 1.60 -13.52
CA LYS A 152 -0.23 1.23 -12.52
C LYS A 152 0.35 0.83 -11.17
N CYS A 153 1.58 0.34 -11.14
CA CYS A 153 2.26 -0.12 -9.94
C CYS A 153 3.61 0.58 -9.80
N LEU A 154 3.63 1.85 -9.35
CA LEU A 154 4.88 2.62 -9.25
C LEU A 154 5.89 2.06 -8.25
N ASP A 155 5.42 1.27 -7.27
CA ASP A 155 6.19 0.61 -6.22
C ASP A 155 6.42 -0.88 -6.49
N TYR A 156 6.35 -1.29 -7.76
CA TYR A 156 6.70 -2.64 -8.18
C TYR A 156 8.09 -3.06 -7.67
N LYS A 157 8.22 -4.33 -7.32
CA LYS A 157 9.46 -4.93 -6.83
C LYS A 157 10.41 -5.24 -7.97
N LYS A 158 9.90 -5.90 -9.02
CA LYS A 158 10.70 -6.29 -10.18
C LYS A 158 9.83 -6.59 -11.41
N VAL A 159 10.36 -6.36 -12.60
CA VAL A 159 9.74 -6.70 -13.88
C VAL A 159 10.68 -7.59 -14.68
N PHE A 160 10.18 -8.72 -15.16
CA PHE A 160 10.86 -9.59 -16.12
C PHE A 160 10.07 -9.60 -17.41
N ILE A 161 10.74 -9.30 -18.53
CA ILE A 161 10.12 -9.28 -19.85
C ILE A 161 10.77 -10.36 -20.70
N TYR A 162 9.97 -11.15 -21.40
CA TYR A 162 10.43 -12.18 -22.32
C TYR A 162 9.91 -11.89 -23.73
N GLU A 163 10.84 -11.70 -24.66
CA GLU A 163 10.56 -11.43 -26.07
C GLU A 163 11.50 -12.27 -26.96
N PRO A 164 11.01 -13.30 -27.66
CA PRO A 164 11.86 -14.20 -28.44
C PRO A 164 12.50 -13.56 -29.68
N LEU A 165 11.90 -12.50 -30.25
CA LEU A 165 12.46 -11.84 -31.43
C LEU A 165 13.52 -10.81 -31.02
N SER A 166 14.77 -11.07 -31.41
CA SER A 166 15.92 -10.26 -30.97
C SER A 166 15.78 -8.76 -31.30
N GLN A 167 15.19 -8.43 -32.45
CA GLN A 167 14.95 -7.04 -32.85
C GLN A 167 13.94 -6.34 -31.94
N LEU A 168 12.87 -7.03 -31.54
CA LEU A 168 11.85 -6.49 -30.64
C LEU A 168 12.36 -6.40 -29.21
N ALA A 169 13.12 -7.41 -28.77
CA ALA A 169 13.80 -7.38 -27.47
C ALA A 169 14.76 -6.18 -27.37
N GLU A 170 15.54 -5.87 -28.42
CA GLU A 170 16.43 -4.70 -28.45
C GLU A 170 15.63 -3.38 -28.40
N ILE A 171 14.50 -3.29 -29.13
CA ILE A 171 13.60 -2.12 -29.06
C ILE A 171 13.04 -1.97 -27.64
N CYS A 172 12.59 -3.06 -27.03
CA CYS A 172 12.08 -3.10 -25.66
C CYS A 172 13.13 -2.64 -24.64
N GLU A 173 14.36 -3.15 -24.75
CA GLU A 173 15.50 -2.72 -23.92
C GLU A 173 15.79 -1.22 -24.04
N ASN A 174 15.76 -0.70 -25.27
CA ASN A 174 15.97 0.73 -25.52
C ASN A 174 14.85 1.58 -24.91
N ASN A 175 13.60 1.20 -25.12
CA ASN A 175 12.42 1.87 -24.59
C ASN A 175 12.37 1.88 -23.05
N LEU A 176 12.88 0.82 -22.41
CA LEU A 176 12.84 0.64 -20.95
C LEU A 176 14.20 0.83 -20.28
N SER A 177 15.18 1.39 -21.00
CA SER A 177 16.58 1.46 -20.58
C SER A 177 16.78 2.18 -19.24
N TYR A 178 15.92 3.14 -18.88
CA TYR A 178 15.94 3.78 -17.58
C TYR A 178 15.66 2.78 -16.44
N PHE A 179 14.59 1.99 -16.55
CA PHE A 179 14.19 1.02 -15.52
C PHE A 179 15.19 -0.13 -15.41
N ILE A 180 15.84 -0.48 -16.53
CA ILE A 180 16.94 -1.45 -16.55
C ILE A 180 18.14 -0.88 -15.77
N ARG A 181 18.55 0.36 -16.03
CA ARG A 181 19.64 1.03 -15.29
C ARG A 181 19.30 1.23 -13.82
N GLU A 182 18.02 1.44 -13.49
CA GLU A 182 17.50 1.48 -12.13
C GLU A 182 17.67 0.12 -11.41
N GLY A 183 17.71 -0.99 -12.16
CA GLY A 183 17.92 -2.35 -11.66
C GLY A 183 16.65 -3.10 -11.30
N SER A 184 15.48 -2.51 -11.54
CA SER A 184 14.17 -3.10 -11.25
C SER A 184 13.53 -3.84 -12.42
N LEU A 185 14.15 -3.79 -13.61
CA LEU A 185 13.63 -4.42 -14.83
C LEU A 185 14.71 -5.17 -15.60
N THR A 186 14.37 -6.35 -16.13
CA THR A 186 15.21 -7.10 -17.08
C THR A 186 14.41 -7.55 -18.30
N VAL A 187 15.06 -7.53 -19.46
CA VAL A 187 14.53 -8.06 -20.72
C VAL A 187 15.34 -9.30 -21.08
N HIS A 188 14.66 -10.35 -21.53
CA HIS A 188 15.23 -11.63 -21.89
C HIS A 188 14.84 -11.98 -23.32
N ASN A 189 15.83 -12.21 -24.19
CA ASN A 189 15.59 -12.62 -25.56
C ASN A 189 15.31 -14.14 -25.63
N ASN A 190 14.19 -14.56 -25.05
CA ASN A 190 13.78 -15.95 -24.93
C ASN A 190 12.27 -16.09 -25.10
N ALA A 191 11.84 -17.21 -25.68
CA ALA A 191 10.45 -17.62 -25.61
C ALA A 191 10.14 -18.21 -24.22
N VAL A 192 8.91 -18.00 -23.73
CA VAL A 192 8.43 -18.68 -22.52
C VAL A 192 7.73 -19.97 -22.91
N TYR A 193 8.15 -21.08 -22.33
CA TYR A 193 7.67 -22.41 -22.69
C TYR A 193 7.74 -23.38 -21.50
N LYS A 194 7.49 -24.67 -21.73
CA LYS A 194 7.39 -25.69 -20.67
C LYS A 194 8.76 -26.07 -20.07
N GLU A 195 9.81 -26.00 -20.86
CA GLU A 195 11.19 -26.37 -20.51
C GLU A 195 12.16 -25.67 -21.48
N ARG A 196 13.47 -25.83 -21.25
CA ARG A 196 14.50 -25.32 -22.16
C ARG A 196 14.57 -26.14 -23.44
N GLU A 197 14.26 -25.52 -24.57
CA GLU A 197 14.39 -26.13 -25.89
C GLU A 197 14.57 -25.08 -26.99
N GLU A 198 14.97 -25.53 -28.17
CA GLU A 198 15.04 -24.69 -29.36
C GLU A 198 13.69 -24.74 -30.08
N LEU A 199 13.08 -23.58 -30.29
CA LEU A 199 11.84 -23.46 -31.03
C LEU A 199 12.10 -22.85 -32.41
N HIS A 200 11.36 -23.34 -33.39
CA HIS A 200 11.41 -22.87 -34.76
C HIS A 200 10.21 -21.95 -35.03
N PHE A 201 10.48 -20.73 -35.49
CA PHE A 201 9.48 -19.68 -35.74
C PHE A 201 9.35 -19.44 -37.25
N ALA A 202 8.12 -19.20 -37.71
CA ALA A 202 7.89 -18.77 -39.07
C ALA A 202 8.48 -17.37 -39.29
N GLN A 203 9.20 -17.16 -40.39
CA GLN A 203 9.76 -15.84 -40.68
C GLN A 203 8.65 -14.91 -41.21
N GLU A 204 7.89 -14.29 -40.31
CA GLU A 204 7.09 -13.09 -40.61
C GLU A 204 7.66 -11.92 -39.81
N LEU A 205 8.48 -11.11 -40.48
CA LEU A 205 9.15 -9.96 -39.89
C LEU A 205 8.13 -8.85 -39.57
N GLY A 206 8.07 -8.42 -38.30
CA GLY A 206 7.62 -7.07 -37.94
C GLY A 206 6.18 -6.91 -37.45
N HIS A 207 5.42 -7.98 -37.30
CA HIS A 207 4.09 -7.96 -36.67
C HIS A 207 4.09 -8.91 -35.46
N GLY A 208 3.40 -8.53 -34.38
CA GLY A 208 3.38 -9.27 -33.10
C GLY A 208 2.95 -10.73 -33.18
N ASP A 209 2.43 -11.18 -34.33
CA ASP A 209 1.80 -12.48 -34.58
C ASP A 209 2.80 -13.65 -34.85
N SER A 210 4.03 -13.58 -34.32
CA SER A 210 5.05 -14.61 -34.58
C SER A 210 4.79 -15.91 -33.80
N CYS A 211 4.42 -16.98 -34.53
CA CYS A 211 4.09 -18.30 -33.97
C CYS A 211 5.11 -19.41 -34.30
N ILE A 212 5.09 -20.48 -33.48
CA ILE A 212 5.93 -21.68 -33.66
C ILE A 212 5.50 -22.46 -34.91
N LYS A 213 6.46 -22.86 -35.76
CA LYS A 213 6.25 -23.79 -36.90
C LYS A 213 7.38 -24.82 -36.99
N GLU A 214 7.04 -26.08 -37.29
CA GLU A 214 7.99 -27.20 -37.41
C GLU A 214 9.11 -26.95 -38.46
N GLU A 215 8.83 -26.16 -39.51
CA GLU A 215 9.78 -25.78 -40.57
C GLU A 215 10.15 -24.29 -40.53
N GLY A 216 10.19 -23.67 -39.34
CA GLY A 216 10.57 -22.27 -39.16
C GLY A 216 12.08 -22.03 -39.36
N GLU A 217 12.43 -20.95 -40.07
CA GLU A 217 13.83 -20.56 -40.32
C GLU A 217 14.47 -19.83 -39.13
N LEU A 218 13.66 -19.20 -38.27
CA LEU A 218 14.14 -18.50 -37.08
C LEU A 218 14.20 -19.47 -35.90
N ILE A 219 15.39 -19.64 -35.33
CA ILE A 219 15.59 -20.46 -34.12
C ILE A 219 15.65 -19.53 -32.91
N VAL A 220 14.77 -19.77 -31.94
CA VAL A 220 14.74 -19.03 -30.67
C VAL A 220 14.90 -19.99 -29.50
N GLN A 221 15.57 -19.52 -28.44
CA GLN A 221 15.75 -20.30 -27.22
C GLN A 221 14.54 -20.12 -26.31
N ALA A 222 13.87 -21.22 -25.97
CA ALA A 222 12.80 -21.23 -25.00
C ALA A 222 13.31 -21.55 -23.59
N ILE A 223 12.59 -21.07 -22.57
CA ILE A 223 12.88 -21.30 -21.16
C ILE A 223 11.63 -21.62 -20.35
N SER A 224 11.81 -22.23 -19.17
CA SER A 224 10.78 -22.36 -18.14
C SER A 224 10.95 -21.24 -17.11
N LEU A 225 9.86 -20.58 -16.73
CA LEU A 225 9.89 -19.56 -15.67
C LEU A 225 10.23 -20.14 -14.29
N ASP A 226 9.76 -21.36 -13.99
CA ASP A 226 10.12 -22.08 -12.75
C ASP A 226 11.65 -22.33 -12.67
N GLU A 227 12.31 -22.52 -13.82
CA GLU A 227 13.77 -22.64 -13.89
C GLU A 227 14.50 -21.30 -13.77
N GLU A 228 14.00 -20.24 -14.43
CA GLU A 228 14.70 -18.96 -14.51
C GLU A 228 14.48 -18.04 -13.31
N ILE A 229 13.28 -18.01 -12.75
CA ILE A 229 12.90 -17.05 -11.71
C ILE A 229 12.85 -17.78 -10.37
N LYS A 230 13.78 -17.43 -9.46
CA LYS A 230 13.82 -18.02 -8.10
C LYS A 230 13.07 -17.22 -7.05
N GLU A 231 12.75 -15.97 -7.35
CA GLU A 231 11.95 -15.12 -6.48
C GLU A 231 10.45 -15.32 -6.71
N ARG A 232 9.64 -15.00 -5.70
CA ARG A 232 8.19 -15.10 -5.80
C ARG A 232 7.66 -14.25 -6.97
N ILE A 233 6.90 -14.87 -7.88
CA ILE A 233 6.14 -14.16 -8.92
C ILE A 233 4.77 -13.80 -8.35
N SER A 234 4.32 -12.55 -8.54
CA SER A 234 3.02 -12.10 -8.02
C SER A 234 2.05 -11.70 -9.12
N PHE A 235 2.53 -11.46 -10.34
CA PHE A 235 1.67 -11.18 -11.49
C PHE A 235 2.29 -11.67 -12.79
N ILE A 236 1.53 -12.37 -13.62
CA ILE A 236 1.95 -12.86 -14.93
C ILE A 236 0.99 -12.35 -15.99
N LYS A 237 1.52 -11.85 -17.10
CA LYS A 237 0.78 -11.65 -18.35
C LYS A 237 1.30 -12.61 -19.40
N MET A 238 0.40 -13.20 -20.19
CA MET A 238 0.75 -14.05 -21.34
C MET A 238 -0.04 -13.65 -22.58
N ASP A 239 0.70 -13.29 -23.61
CA ASP A 239 0.24 -13.04 -24.97
C ASP A 239 1.35 -13.49 -25.91
N ILE A 240 1.38 -14.78 -26.24
CA ILE A 240 2.56 -15.47 -26.82
C ILE A 240 2.18 -16.42 -27.97
N GLU A 241 1.21 -16.00 -28.78
CA GLU A 241 0.92 -16.56 -30.10
C GLU A 241 0.74 -18.09 -30.12
N GLY A 242 -0.01 -18.61 -29.13
CA GLY A 242 -0.36 -20.04 -29.01
C GLY A 242 0.55 -20.86 -28.11
N SER A 243 1.58 -20.25 -27.52
CA SER A 243 2.48 -20.93 -26.58
C SER A 243 1.97 -20.95 -25.13
N GLU A 244 0.80 -20.35 -24.84
CA GLU A 244 0.26 -20.14 -23.49
C GLU A 244 0.17 -21.44 -22.70
N LYS A 245 -0.35 -22.51 -23.31
CA LYS A 245 -0.46 -23.82 -22.65
C LYS A 245 0.91 -24.35 -22.20
N ASN A 246 1.94 -24.21 -23.03
CA ASN A 246 3.29 -24.64 -22.67
C ASN A 246 3.93 -23.73 -21.63
N ALA A 247 3.76 -22.40 -21.75
CA ALA A 247 4.21 -21.46 -20.75
C ALA A 247 3.57 -21.72 -19.38
N ILE A 248 2.27 -22.05 -19.32
CA ILE A 248 1.57 -22.46 -18.09
C ILE A 248 2.24 -23.68 -17.46
N LEU A 249 2.67 -24.67 -18.25
CA LEU A 249 3.41 -25.83 -17.74
C LEU A 249 4.78 -25.44 -17.17
N GLY A 250 5.45 -24.46 -17.80
CA GLY A 250 6.77 -23.97 -17.37
C GLY A 250 6.75 -22.97 -16.22
N VAL A 251 5.57 -22.57 -15.74
CA VAL A 251 5.38 -21.70 -14.57
C VAL A 251 4.45 -22.35 -13.52
N ARG A 252 4.26 -23.67 -13.62
CA ARG A 252 3.30 -24.42 -12.80
C ARG A 252 3.65 -24.37 -11.31
N ASP A 253 4.94 -24.36 -10.97
CA ASP A 253 5.37 -24.35 -9.58
C ASP A 253 5.13 -22.96 -8.98
N HIS A 254 5.35 -21.88 -9.73
CA HIS A 254 4.92 -20.54 -9.34
C HIS A 254 3.39 -20.42 -9.21
N ILE A 255 2.60 -20.92 -10.18
CA ILE A 255 1.13 -20.90 -10.09
C ILE A 255 0.65 -21.59 -8.80
N LYS A 256 1.25 -22.74 -8.47
CA LYS A 256 0.90 -23.53 -7.30
C LYS A 256 1.35 -22.90 -5.99
N ASN A 257 2.58 -22.39 -5.93
CA ASN A 257 3.21 -21.97 -4.67
C ASN A 257 3.03 -20.48 -4.38
N ASP A 258 3.09 -19.64 -5.42
CA ASP A 258 3.08 -18.19 -5.26
C ASP A 258 1.70 -17.56 -5.42
N ASN A 259 0.77 -18.27 -6.07
CA ASN A 259 -0.58 -17.79 -6.39
C ASN A 259 -0.54 -16.42 -7.11
N PRO A 260 0.21 -16.26 -8.23
CA PRO A 260 0.29 -15.01 -8.95
C PRO A 260 -1.09 -14.62 -9.50
N LYS A 261 -1.37 -13.32 -9.56
CA LYS A 261 -2.38 -12.78 -10.48
C LYS A 261 -2.01 -13.20 -11.90
N MET A 262 -2.97 -13.49 -12.78
CA MET A 262 -2.66 -13.83 -14.17
C MET A 262 -3.63 -13.18 -15.16
N ALA A 263 -3.13 -12.56 -16.22
CA ALA A 263 -3.89 -12.13 -17.38
C ALA A 263 -3.38 -12.89 -18.62
N ILE A 264 -4.18 -13.81 -19.15
CA ILE A 264 -3.74 -14.76 -20.19
C ILE A 264 -4.69 -14.63 -21.39
N CYS A 265 -4.14 -14.36 -22.56
CA CYS A 265 -4.88 -14.40 -23.81
C CYS A 265 -5.38 -15.82 -24.09
N ILE A 266 -6.66 -15.96 -24.45
CA ILE A 266 -7.29 -17.27 -24.73
C ILE A 266 -7.86 -17.34 -26.15
N TYR A 267 -7.33 -16.55 -27.09
CA TYR A 267 -7.87 -16.42 -28.45
C TYR A 267 -6.99 -17.03 -29.55
N HIS A 268 -5.71 -17.36 -29.26
CA HIS A 268 -4.75 -17.80 -30.27
C HIS A 268 -5.08 -19.18 -30.85
N LEU A 269 -5.41 -20.15 -30.00
CA LEU A 269 -5.78 -21.51 -30.43
C LEU A 269 -7.25 -21.78 -30.11
N VAL A 270 -7.88 -22.61 -30.96
CA VAL A 270 -9.32 -22.91 -30.87
C VAL A 270 -9.74 -23.49 -29.52
N ASP A 271 -8.86 -24.27 -28.89
CA ASP A 271 -9.08 -24.98 -27.64
C ASP A 271 -8.64 -24.19 -26.39
N ASP A 272 -8.06 -22.99 -26.55
CA ASP A 272 -7.58 -22.16 -25.42
C ASP A 272 -8.71 -21.74 -24.49
N PHE A 273 -9.92 -21.54 -25.02
CA PHE A 273 -11.11 -21.15 -24.25
C PHE A 273 -11.48 -22.15 -23.14
N TRP A 274 -11.09 -23.42 -23.25
CA TRP A 274 -11.39 -24.43 -22.23
C TRP A 274 -10.14 -25.08 -21.64
N LYS A 275 -9.08 -25.29 -22.43
CA LYS A 275 -7.85 -25.93 -21.94
C LYS A 275 -7.08 -25.04 -20.98
N ILE A 276 -6.92 -23.75 -21.28
CA ILE A 276 -6.17 -22.83 -20.40
C ILE A 276 -6.84 -22.71 -19.02
N PRO A 277 -8.15 -22.42 -18.91
CA PRO A 277 -8.83 -22.43 -17.62
C PRO A 277 -8.73 -23.77 -16.89
N GLU A 278 -8.89 -24.90 -17.60
CA GLU A 278 -8.78 -26.24 -17.02
C GLU A 278 -7.36 -26.53 -16.48
N MET A 279 -6.32 -26.19 -17.24
CA MET A 279 -4.93 -26.39 -16.83
C MET A 279 -4.61 -25.60 -15.57
N ILE A 280 -4.99 -24.31 -15.52
CA ILE A 280 -4.75 -23.46 -14.36
C ILE A 280 -5.52 -23.99 -13.15
N TYR A 281 -6.80 -24.33 -13.31
CA TYR A 281 -7.62 -24.88 -12.23
C TYR A 281 -7.03 -26.19 -11.66
N ASN A 282 -6.50 -27.07 -12.53
CA ASN A 282 -5.88 -28.32 -12.11
C ASN A 282 -4.53 -28.12 -11.40
N ILE A 283 -3.77 -27.09 -11.76
CA ILE A 283 -2.53 -26.72 -11.06
C ILE A 283 -2.87 -26.09 -9.70
N ASN A 284 -3.84 -25.19 -9.69
CA ASN A 284 -4.28 -24.47 -8.51
C ASN A 284 -5.76 -24.05 -8.66
N SER A 285 -6.64 -24.66 -7.87
CA SER A 285 -8.08 -24.35 -7.89
C SER A 285 -8.45 -23.09 -7.10
N ASN A 286 -7.48 -22.42 -6.48
CA ASN A 286 -7.70 -21.28 -5.57
C ASN A 286 -7.74 -19.93 -6.31
N TYR A 287 -8.44 -19.89 -7.44
CA TYR A 287 -8.64 -18.71 -8.27
C TYR A 287 -10.12 -18.42 -8.49
N ASP A 288 -10.45 -17.14 -8.67
CA ASP A 288 -11.63 -16.69 -9.39
C ASP A 288 -11.25 -16.38 -10.84
N PHE A 289 -12.09 -16.85 -11.77
CA PHE A 289 -11.85 -16.73 -13.21
C PHE A 289 -12.80 -15.72 -13.85
N ILE A 290 -12.23 -14.73 -14.54
CA ILE A 290 -12.96 -13.69 -15.25
C ILE A 290 -12.54 -13.68 -16.72
N VAL A 291 -13.49 -13.50 -17.63
CA VAL A 291 -13.25 -13.36 -19.07
C VAL A 291 -13.73 -11.99 -19.53
N ARG A 292 -12.93 -11.33 -20.37
CA ARG A 292 -13.29 -10.09 -21.08
C ARG A 292 -12.86 -10.18 -22.54
N GLN A 293 -13.57 -9.45 -23.39
CA GLN A 293 -13.26 -9.24 -24.79
C GLN A 293 -12.88 -7.77 -24.97
N HIS A 294 -11.68 -7.48 -25.48
CA HIS A 294 -11.19 -6.09 -25.61
C HIS A 294 -11.14 -5.58 -27.04
N LEU A 295 -11.39 -6.44 -28.03
CA LEU A 295 -11.50 -6.04 -29.42
C LEU A 295 -12.97 -5.99 -29.85
N ILE A 296 -13.49 -4.79 -30.15
CA ILE A 296 -14.91 -4.57 -30.47
C ILE A 296 -15.36 -5.22 -31.78
N ASN A 297 -14.45 -5.33 -32.75
CA ASN A 297 -14.71 -5.81 -34.11
C ASN A 297 -13.75 -6.93 -34.54
N GLY A 298 -13.39 -7.82 -33.61
CA GLY A 298 -12.48 -8.90 -33.94
C GLY A 298 -12.51 -10.03 -32.94
N PHE A 299 -11.88 -11.14 -33.32
CA PHE A 299 -11.86 -12.38 -32.55
C PHE A 299 -10.63 -12.51 -31.64
N ALA A 300 -9.74 -11.51 -31.68
CA ALA A 300 -8.56 -11.41 -30.85
C ALA A 300 -8.87 -10.69 -29.52
N GLU A 301 -7.87 -10.58 -28.65
CA GLU A 301 -7.93 -9.85 -27.38
C GLU A 301 -9.02 -10.34 -26.40
N THR A 302 -9.36 -11.64 -26.46
CA THR A 302 -10.10 -12.29 -25.37
C THR A 302 -9.11 -12.71 -24.27
N VAL A 303 -9.30 -12.18 -23.06
CA VAL A 303 -8.38 -12.41 -21.93
C VAL A 303 -9.09 -13.12 -20.79
N LEU A 304 -8.43 -14.16 -20.26
CA LEU A 304 -8.75 -14.82 -19.00
C LEU A 304 -7.93 -14.19 -17.87
N TYR A 305 -8.62 -13.66 -16.87
CA TYR A 305 -8.03 -13.21 -15.62
C TYR A 305 -8.21 -14.26 -14.54
N CYS A 306 -7.11 -14.62 -13.87
CA CYS A 306 -7.11 -15.50 -12.71
C CYS A 306 -6.75 -14.68 -11.48
N ILE A 307 -7.74 -14.48 -10.59
CA ILE A 307 -7.60 -13.69 -9.36
C ILE A 307 -7.42 -14.66 -8.18
N PRO A 308 -6.27 -14.66 -7.48
CA PRO A 308 -6.04 -15.59 -6.38
C PRO A 308 -6.97 -15.27 -5.21
N LYS A 309 -7.59 -16.30 -4.61
CA LYS A 309 -8.55 -16.16 -3.49
C LYS A 309 -7.91 -15.88 -2.13
N ILE A 310 -6.62 -15.50 -2.09
CA ILE A 310 -5.87 -15.31 -0.85
C ILE A 310 -6.05 -13.89 -0.32
N GLU A 311 -6.32 -13.75 0.98
CA GLU A 311 -6.38 -12.47 1.70
C GLU A 311 -5.07 -11.69 1.56
N GLU A 312 -5.15 -10.49 0.99
CA GLU A 312 -4.03 -9.55 0.94
C GLU A 312 -3.56 -9.25 2.37
N LYS A 313 -2.35 -9.70 2.72
CA LYS A 313 -1.63 -9.11 3.83
C LYS A 313 -1.39 -7.66 3.47
N ASN A 314 -2.06 -6.74 4.16
CA ASN A 314 -1.84 -5.30 4.10
C ASN A 314 -0.35 -4.97 3.93
N VAL A 315 0.06 -4.71 2.69
CA VAL A 315 1.40 -4.23 2.39
C VAL A 315 1.42 -2.78 2.83
N LYS A 316 2.22 -2.47 3.84
CA LYS A 316 2.49 -1.08 4.18
C LYS A 316 3.19 -0.45 2.98
N ILE A 317 2.52 0.51 2.35
CA ILE A 317 3.12 1.40 1.35
C ILE A 317 4.40 1.96 1.97
N ASN A 318 5.55 1.58 1.41
CA ASN A 318 6.83 2.06 1.89
C ASN A 318 7.00 3.49 1.35
N THR A 319 6.58 4.48 2.16
CA THR A 319 6.61 5.92 1.84
C THR A 319 8.02 6.52 1.81
N LYS A 320 9.06 5.68 1.75
CA LYS A 320 10.47 6.08 1.89
C LYS A 320 11.14 6.51 0.59
N ASP A 321 10.54 6.26 -0.58
CA ASP A 321 11.22 6.49 -1.87
C ASP A 321 10.45 7.39 -2.84
N ASP A 322 9.89 8.47 -2.29
CA ASP A 322 9.23 9.53 -3.05
C ASP A 322 10.08 9.99 -4.27
N GLY A 323 11.41 10.09 -4.09
CA GLY A 323 12.34 10.45 -5.16
C GLY A 323 12.35 9.47 -6.34
N ILE A 324 12.34 8.16 -6.08
CA ILE A 324 12.29 7.14 -7.14
C ILE A 324 10.95 7.22 -7.88
N TYR A 325 9.81 7.36 -7.17
CA TYR A 325 8.50 7.48 -7.83
C TYR A 325 8.40 8.70 -8.73
N PHE A 326 8.97 9.83 -8.32
CA PHE A 326 9.04 11.02 -9.17
C PHE A 326 9.84 10.77 -10.43
N GLN A 327 11.03 10.15 -10.32
CA GLN A 327 11.87 9.88 -11.49
C GLN A 327 11.22 8.86 -12.43
N ARG A 328 10.60 7.81 -11.89
CA ARG A 328 9.78 6.86 -12.68
C ARG A 328 8.66 7.61 -13.43
N CYS A 329 7.84 8.39 -12.73
CA CYS A 329 6.77 9.19 -13.37
C CYS A 329 7.28 10.12 -14.47
N LYS A 330 8.40 10.82 -14.21
CA LYS A 330 9.01 11.73 -15.17
C LYS A 330 9.46 10.99 -16.43
N HIS A 331 10.16 9.87 -16.27
CA HIS A 331 10.66 9.13 -17.41
C HIS A 331 9.55 8.52 -18.25
N ILE A 332 8.48 8.01 -17.62
CA ILE A 332 7.36 7.47 -18.38
C ILE A 332 6.73 8.55 -19.29
N LEU A 333 6.64 9.79 -18.83
CA LEU A 333 6.19 10.89 -19.69
C LEU A 333 7.13 11.12 -20.89
N GLU A 334 8.44 11.09 -20.68
CA GLU A 334 9.45 11.27 -21.73
C GLU A 334 9.35 10.19 -22.82
N VAL A 335 9.15 8.92 -22.43
CA VAL A 335 9.02 7.82 -23.39
C VAL A 335 7.63 7.81 -24.03
N SER A 336 6.58 8.23 -23.32
CA SER A 336 5.20 8.25 -23.86
C SER A 336 4.99 9.22 -25.04
N ASP A 337 5.82 10.26 -25.16
CA ASP A 337 5.78 11.18 -26.30
C ASP A 337 6.44 10.59 -27.58
N ILE A 338 7.19 9.49 -27.47
CA ILE A 338 7.86 8.80 -28.60
C ILE A 338 6.88 7.89 -29.38
N TYR A 339 5.88 7.32 -28.72
CA TYR A 339 4.95 6.35 -29.29
C TYR A 339 3.87 6.96 -30.24
N ILE A 340 3.89 8.28 -30.49
CA ILE A 340 2.77 9.00 -31.14
C ILE A 340 2.70 8.80 -32.67
N GLU A 341 3.68 8.16 -33.32
CA GLU A 341 3.76 8.11 -34.79
C GLU A 341 3.31 6.80 -35.48
N SER A 342 2.84 5.79 -34.75
CA SER A 342 2.26 4.58 -35.36
C SER A 342 0.90 4.24 -34.78
N GLU A 343 -0.11 4.32 -35.64
CA GLU A 343 -1.46 3.72 -35.49
C GLU A 343 -2.53 4.46 -34.65
N LYS A 344 -3.75 4.45 -35.18
CA LYS A 344 -4.90 5.26 -34.71
C LYS A 344 -5.62 4.68 -33.49
N ILE A 345 -5.44 3.39 -33.20
CA ILE A 345 -6.08 2.72 -32.06
C ILE A 345 -5.21 2.93 -30.79
N ASP A 346 -3.89 2.86 -30.94
CA ASP A 346 -2.91 3.17 -29.89
C ASP A 346 -3.06 4.59 -29.35
N MET A 347 -3.38 5.56 -30.20
CA MET A 347 -3.60 6.95 -29.76
C MET A 347 -4.63 7.08 -28.64
N LEU A 348 -5.71 6.29 -28.63
CA LEU A 348 -6.74 6.36 -27.59
C LEU A 348 -6.25 5.74 -26.26
N GLN A 349 -5.54 4.61 -26.33
CA GLN A 349 -4.95 3.98 -25.14
C GLN A 349 -3.81 4.84 -24.58
N MET A 350 -2.98 5.44 -25.44
CA MET A 350 -1.92 6.37 -25.08
C MET A 350 -2.45 7.67 -24.47
N MET A 351 -3.53 8.25 -25.01
CA MET A 351 -4.19 9.42 -24.40
C MET A 351 -4.74 9.11 -23.01
N LYS A 352 -5.34 7.92 -22.82
CA LYS A 352 -5.74 7.43 -21.49
C LYS A 352 -4.52 7.30 -20.57
N GLY A 353 -3.42 6.73 -21.06
CA GLY A 353 -2.13 6.62 -20.38
C GLY A 353 -1.59 7.97 -19.91
N LYS A 354 -1.41 8.93 -20.84
CA LYS A 354 -0.91 10.29 -20.55
C LYS A 354 -1.76 11.04 -19.52
N ASN A 355 -3.09 11.02 -19.67
CA ASN A 355 -3.99 11.62 -18.69
C ASN A 355 -3.88 10.95 -17.31
N TRP A 356 -3.71 9.64 -17.30
CA TRP A 356 -3.51 8.87 -16.07
C TRP A 356 -2.16 9.20 -15.40
N PHE A 357 -1.06 9.36 -16.17
CA PHE A 357 0.24 9.81 -15.64
C PHE A 357 0.17 11.22 -15.06
N LEU A 358 -0.51 12.14 -15.74
CA LEU A 358 -0.76 13.48 -15.21
C LEU A 358 -1.54 13.44 -13.90
N ALA A 359 -2.48 12.50 -13.74
CA ALA A 359 -3.19 12.29 -12.49
C ALA A 359 -2.24 11.76 -11.38
N GLN A 360 -1.36 10.80 -11.69
CA GLN A 360 -0.38 10.31 -10.71
C GLN A 360 0.62 11.37 -10.26
N LEU A 361 1.15 12.17 -11.18
CA LEU A 361 2.03 13.29 -10.82
C LEU A 361 1.31 14.30 -9.92
N ARG A 362 0.04 14.62 -10.20
CA ARG A 362 -0.77 15.48 -9.31
C ARG A 362 -0.93 14.87 -7.93
N ASN A 363 -1.21 13.58 -7.82
CA ASN A 363 -1.31 12.88 -6.54
C ASN A 363 0.01 12.90 -5.77
N TYR A 364 1.12 12.67 -6.46
CA TYR A 364 2.45 12.75 -5.88
C TYR A 364 2.78 14.16 -5.38
N PHE A 365 2.55 15.21 -6.19
CA PHE A 365 2.70 16.60 -5.76
C PHE A 365 1.83 16.93 -4.55
N HIS A 366 0.63 16.35 -4.47
CA HIS A 366 -0.25 16.52 -3.32
C HIS A 366 0.32 15.84 -2.06
N SER A 367 0.84 14.61 -2.19
CA SER A 367 1.49 13.88 -1.08
C SER A 367 2.70 14.64 -0.55
N VAL A 368 3.58 15.11 -1.44
CA VAL A 368 4.76 15.91 -1.08
C VAL A 368 4.36 17.17 -0.31
N ARG A 369 3.37 17.94 -0.81
CA ARG A 369 2.86 19.13 -0.10
C ARG A 369 2.31 18.83 1.29
N ASN A 370 1.65 17.68 1.48
CA ASN A 370 1.15 17.30 2.80
C ASN A 370 2.29 16.98 3.76
N LYS A 371 3.31 16.24 3.30
CA LYS A 371 4.53 15.98 4.11
C LYS A 371 5.28 17.27 4.45
N GLU A 372 5.36 18.23 3.52
CA GLU A 372 5.95 19.56 3.78
C GLU A 372 5.21 20.29 4.91
N ARG A 373 3.88 20.26 4.92
CA ARG A 373 3.07 20.84 6.01
C ARG A 373 3.29 20.16 7.36
N GLU A 374 3.35 18.82 7.38
CA GLU A 374 3.64 18.07 8.61
C GLU A 374 5.02 18.43 9.17
N ILE A 375 6.02 18.60 8.30
CA ILE A 375 7.36 19.04 8.69
C ILE A 375 7.33 20.46 9.29
N GLU A 376 6.59 21.40 8.67
CA GLU A 376 6.42 22.76 9.21
C GLU A 376 5.78 22.76 10.61
N GLU A 377 4.76 21.92 10.83
CA GLU A 377 4.13 21.76 12.13
C GLU A 377 5.09 21.18 13.19
N LEU A 378 5.88 20.16 12.81
CA LEU A 378 6.88 19.56 13.69
C LEU A 378 7.98 20.54 14.07
N ILE A 379 8.43 21.38 13.13
CA ILE A 379 9.40 22.46 13.40
C ILE A 379 8.82 23.45 14.41
N LYS A 380 7.54 23.82 14.27
CA LYS A 380 6.88 24.72 15.21
C LYS A 380 6.79 24.10 16.61
N TRP A 381 6.40 22.84 16.72
CA TRP A 381 6.34 22.12 18.00
C TRP A 381 7.71 21.99 18.66
N ALA A 382 8.77 21.69 17.89
CA ALA A 382 10.12 21.61 18.41
C ALA A 382 10.56 22.94 19.03
N LYS A 383 10.22 24.07 18.39
CA LYS A 383 10.51 25.41 18.90
C LYS A 383 9.73 25.76 20.17
N GLU A 384 8.46 25.35 20.26
CA GLU A 384 7.65 25.53 21.48
C GLU A 384 8.21 24.72 22.65
N LEU A 385 8.63 23.46 22.40
CA LEU A 385 9.29 22.61 23.39
C LEU A 385 10.62 23.22 23.89
N GLU A 386 11.42 23.77 22.98
CA GLU A 386 12.68 24.44 23.35
C GLU A 386 12.45 25.66 24.24
N ASN A 387 11.46 26.49 23.92
CA ASN A 387 11.07 27.63 24.74
C ASN A 387 10.58 27.19 26.13
N GLY A 388 9.76 26.13 26.20
CA GLY A 388 9.28 25.56 27.45
C GLY A 388 10.43 25.04 28.32
N LYS A 389 11.42 24.39 27.72
CA LYS A 389 12.64 23.93 28.39
C LYS A 389 13.41 25.11 29.00
N LEU A 390 13.68 26.16 28.21
CA LEU A 390 14.40 27.35 28.69
C LEU A 390 13.69 28.04 29.87
N TYR A 391 12.36 28.11 29.82
CA TYR A 391 11.57 28.66 30.93
C TYR A 391 11.75 27.84 32.22
N LEU A 392 11.65 26.50 32.13
CA LEU A 392 11.82 25.62 33.28
C LEU A 392 13.25 25.68 33.85
N GLU A 393 14.27 25.74 32.99
CA GLU A 393 15.66 25.92 33.42
C GLU A 393 15.85 27.23 34.21
N GLY A 394 15.19 28.31 33.76
CA GLY A 394 15.16 29.58 34.49
C GLY A 394 14.49 29.49 35.86
N GLN A 395 13.34 28.79 35.95
CA GLN A 395 12.67 28.57 37.24
C GLN A 395 13.55 27.76 38.21
N ILE A 396 14.19 26.70 37.72
CA ILE A 396 15.11 25.88 38.53
C ILE A 396 16.25 26.74 39.08
N SER A 397 16.81 27.65 38.27
CA SER A 397 17.86 28.56 38.72
C SER A 397 17.37 29.51 39.84
N ASN A 398 16.16 30.06 39.71
CA ASN A 398 15.57 30.92 40.73
C ASN A 398 15.32 30.17 42.04
N TYR A 399 14.77 28.95 41.96
CA TYR A 399 14.53 28.14 43.15
C TYR A 399 15.83 27.75 43.86
N LYS A 400 16.90 27.43 43.11
CA LYS A 400 18.23 27.19 43.70
C LYS A 400 18.73 28.40 44.48
N SER A 401 18.70 29.60 43.89
CA SER A 401 19.15 30.81 44.57
C SER A 401 18.35 31.09 45.86
N ARG A 402 17.05 30.79 45.85
CA ARG A 402 16.19 30.97 47.03
C ARG A 402 16.43 29.90 48.11
N VAL A 403 16.82 28.69 47.72
CA VAL A 403 17.28 27.67 48.67
C VAL A 403 18.58 28.15 49.32
N ASP A 404 19.55 28.65 48.55
CA ASP A 404 20.82 29.17 49.09
C ASP A 404 20.58 30.31 50.10
N GLU A 405 19.65 31.24 49.81
CA GLU A 405 19.26 32.31 50.74
C GLU A 405 18.63 31.79 52.04
N LEU A 406 17.79 30.75 51.95
CA LEU A 406 17.16 30.14 53.11
C LEU A 406 18.19 29.40 53.97
N GLU A 407 19.17 28.74 53.35
CA GLU A 407 20.28 28.10 54.06
C GLU A 407 21.11 29.14 54.84
N ASP A 408 21.41 30.30 54.26
CA ASP A 408 22.10 31.41 54.96
C ASP A 408 21.28 31.95 56.15
N TRP A 409 19.96 32.08 55.97
CA TRP A 409 19.06 32.48 57.06
C TRP A 409 18.99 31.46 58.19
N ILE A 410 19.02 30.16 57.88
CA ILE A 410 19.04 29.09 58.89
C ILE A 410 20.30 29.23 59.76
N VAL A 411 21.47 29.50 59.16
CA VAL A 411 22.72 29.72 59.90
C VAL A 411 22.60 30.92 60.84
N LYS A 412 22.12 32.07 60.34
CA LYS A 412 21.94 33.28 61.15
C LYS A 412 20.95 33.10 62.30
N LEU A 413 19.85 32.39 62.06
CA LEU A 413 18.86 32.09 63.10
C LEU A 413 19.43 31.17 64.17
N GLN A 414 20.27 30.21 63.79
CA GLN A 414 20.95 29.34 64.74
C GLN A 414 21.92 30.13 65.62
N GLU A 415 22.73 31.03 65.05
CA GLU A 415 23.62 31.91 65.81
C GLU A 415 22.86 32.82 66.78
N ALA A 416 21.76 33.42 66.33
CA ALA A 416 20.92 34.28 67.16
C ALA A 416 20.27 33.50 68.31
N LYS A 417 19.82 32.26 68.05
CA LYS A 417 19.28 31.36 69.07
C LYS A 417 20.35 31.05 70.12
N ASP A 418 21.54 30.66 69.69
CA ASP A 418 22.65 30.31 70.60
C ASP A 418 23.05 31.52 71.47
N TYR A 419 23.04 32.74 70.90
CA TYR A 419 23.27 33.97 71.66
C TYR A 419 22.19 34.21 72.73
N LEU A 420 20.91 34.08 72.35
CA LEU A 420 19.79 34.30 73.29
C LEU A 420 19.77 33.25 74.41
N GLU A 421 20.08 31.98 74.11
CA GLU A 421 20.20 30.94 75.14
C GLU A 421 21.33 31.27 76.13
N ASN A 422 22.47 31.77 75.65
CA ASN A 422 23.56 32.20 76.52
C ASN A 422 23.19 33.38 77.41
N GLU A 423 22.53 34.41 76.85
CA GLU A 423 22.12 35.58 77.62
C GLU A 423 21.02 35.25 78.64
N TYR A 424 20.07 34.39 78.26
CA TYR A 424 19.05 33.86 79.18
C TYR A 424 19.68 33.14 80.37
N ASN A 425 20.66 32.26 80.11
CA ASN A 425 21.38 31.56 81.17
C ASN A 425 22.14 32.53 82.08
N ARG A 426 22.73 33.59 81.51
CA ARG A 426 23.44 34.62 82.27
C ARG A 426 22.51 35.41 83.19
N ILE A 427 21.36 35.85 82.69
CA ILE A 427 20.35 36.58 83.46
C ILE A 427 19.78 35.70 84.58
N ASN A 428 19.52 34.42 84.31
CA ASN A 428 19.07 33.50 85.36
C ASN A 428 20.08 33.40 86.51
N ILE A 429 21.38 33.27 86.21
CA ILE A 429 22.44 33.25 87.24
C ILE A 429 22.48 34.56 88.03
N GLU A 430 22.30 35.70 87.36
CA GLU A 430 22.30 37.01 88.02
C GLU A 430 21.05 37.24 88.90
N ASN A 431 19.88 36.79 88.45
CA ASN A 431 18.65 36.79 89.23
C ASN A 431 18.76 35.91 90.47
N GLU A 432 19.35 34.71 90.36
CA GLU A 432 19.62 33.84 91.51
C GLU A 432 20.51 34.54 92.54
N ARG A 433 21.63 35.14 92.10
CA ARG A 433 22.52 35.92 92.98
C ARG A 433 21.84 37.12 93.65
N THR A 434 21.00 37.82 92.89
CA THR A 434 20.27 38.98 93.40
C THR A 434 19.21 38.54 94.41
N SER A 435 18.50 37.45 94.15
CA SER A 435 17.55 36.86 95.08
C SER A 435 18.24 36.44 96.39
N ASP A 436 19.42 35.80 96.31
CA ASP A 436 20.23 35.47 97.48
C ASP A 436 20.63 36.72 98.28
N SER A 437 21.07 37.78 97.60
CA SER A 437 21.46 39.05 98.24
C SER A 437 20.28 39.76 98.90
N VAL A 438 19.10 39.76 98.27
CA VAL A 438 17.87 40.32 98.85
C VAL A 438 17.47 39.54 100.10
N ASN A 439 17.49 38.21 100.04
CA ASN A 439 17.20 37.35 101.19
C ASN A 439 18.16 37.64 102.37
N GLU A 440 19.42 37.98 102.10
CA GLU A 440 20.39 38.35 103.13
C GLU A 440 20.11 39.73 103.74
N LEU A 441 19.84 40.74 102.90
CA LEU A 441 19.46 42.09 103.36
C LEU A 441 18.14 42.09 104.15
N GLU A 442 17.16 41.28 103.74
CA GLU A 442 15.91 41.14 104.49
C GLU A 442 16.14 40.60 105.90
N LYS A 443 17.07 39.64 106.06
CA LYS A 443 17.50 39.16 107.38
C LYS A 443 18.14 40.28 108.19
N GLU A 444 19.07 41.05 107.61
CA GLU A 444 19.71 42.18 108.30
C GLU A 444 18.71 43.26 108.73
N VAL A 445 17.78 43.63 107.85
CA VAL A 445 16.74 44.62 108.15
C VAL A 445 15.83 44.11 109.27
N ALA A 446 15.47 42.82 109.28
CA ALA A 446 14.70 42.22 110.36
C ALA A 446 15.45 42.31 111.70
N GLU A 447 16.77 42.07 111.71
CA GLU A 447 17.62 42.24 112.90
C GLU A 447 17.69 43.70 113.38
N LEU A 448 17.89 44.64 112.45
CA LEU A 448 17.96 46.07 112.77
C LEU A 448 16.62 46.60 113.27
N LYS A 449 15.49 46.20 112.67
CA LYS A 449 14.15 46.53 113.17
C LYS A 449 13.98 46.04 114.61
N ASN A 450 14.38 44.80 114.90
CA ASN A 450 14.33 44.25 116.26
C ASN A 450 15.21 45.06 117.24
N LYS A 451 16.43 45.42 116.84
CA LYS A 451 17.32 46.29 117.63
C LYS A 451 16.71 47.68 117.85
N ASN A 452 16.11 48.29 116.82
CA ASN A 452 15.48 49.61 116.92
C ASN A 452 14.24 49.58 117.83
N SER A 453 13.39 48.56 117.73
CA SER A 453 12.26 48.37 118.65
C SER A 453 12.73 48.25 120.11
N LYS A 454 13.84 47.53 120.36
CA LYS A 454 14.47 47.46 121.70
C LYS A 454 15.01 48.82 122.16
N LEU A 455 15.60 49.62 121.27
CA LEU A 455 16.10 50.96 121.56
C LEU A 455 14.97 51.96 121.83
N GLN A 456 13.91 51.99 121.02
CA GLN A 456 12.72 52.81 121.25
C GLN A 456 12.07 52.46 122.59
N TYR A 457 11.96 51.17 122.93
CA TYR A 457 11.47 50.76 124.25
C TYR A 457 12.35 51.33 125.38
N LYS A 458 13.68 51.25 125.25
CA LYS A 458 14.62 51.84 126.22
C LYS A 458 14.50 53.37 126.28
N PHE A 459 14.44 54.06 125.15
CA PHE A 459 14.31 55.52 125.07
C PHE A 459 13.00 55.99 125.70
N ASN A 460 11.87 55.37 125.34
CA ASN A 460 10.57 55.68 125.96
C ASN A 460 10.58 55.45 127.47
N LYS A 461 11.31 54.44 127.95
CA LYS A 461 11.50 54.22 129.39
C LYS A 461 12.29 55.36 130.05
N VAL A 462 13.31 55.91 129.39
CA VAL A 462 14.15 57.00 129.89
C VAL A 462 13.45 58.37 129.81
N VAL A 463 12.79 58.70 128.71
CA VAL A 463 12.07 59.98 128.55
C VAL A 463 10.84 60.08 129.46
N ASN A 464 10.24 58.94 129.81
CA ASN A 464 9.13 58.89 130.77
C ASN A 464 9.58 58.72 132.21
N ASP A 465 10.90 58.60 132.47
CA ASP A 465 11.44 58.60 133.82
C ASP A 465 11.19 59.97 134.49
N THR A 466 10.66 59.90 135.71
CA THR A 466 10.13 61.06 136.45
C THR A 466 11.23 62.03 136.86
N LEU A 467 12.46 61.55 137.06
CA LEU A 467 13.64 62.37 137.39
C LEU A 467 14.16 63.10 136.15
N ILE A 468 14.26 62.40 135.01
CA ILE A 468 14.73 62.98 133.74
C ILE A 468 13.78 64.09 133.24
N ARG A 469 12.45 63.87 133.30
CA ARG A 469 11.46 64.89 132.93
C ARG A 469 11.58 66.18 133.75
N LYS A 470 11.93 66.07 135.04
CA LYS A 470 12.17 67.26 135.89
C LYS A 470 13.41 68.03 135.45
N ILE A 471 14.48 67.34 135.04
CA ILE A 471 15.73 67.96 134.57
C ILE A 471 15.53 68.70 133.24
N ILE A 472 14.87 68.08 132.25
CA ILE A 472 14.60 68.70 130.94
C ILE A 472 13.80 70.01 131.11
N LYS A 473 12.78 69.99 131.97
CA LYS A 473 11.93 71.17 132.23
C LYS A 473 12.68 72.33 132.91
N TRP A 474 13.78 72.05 133.62
CA TRP A 474 14.61 73.07 134.27
C TRP A 474 15.66 73.71 133.33
N LYS A 475 16.15 72.99 132.31
CA LYS A 475 17.25 73.45 131.44
C LYS A 475 16.83 74.09 130.10
N LYS A 476 15.53 74.30 129.81
CA LYS A 476 15.02 74.88 128.55
C LYS A 476 15.60 74.22 127.28
N TYR A 477 15.34 72.93 127.09
CA TYR A 477 15.51 72.29 125.78
C TYR A 477 14.14 71.98 125.18
N ASP A 478 13.90 72.44 123.95
CA ASP A 478 12.77 71.99 123.14
C ASP A 478 13.08 70.59 122.61
N ILE A 479 12.12 69.69 122.75
CA ILE A 479 12.18 68.35 122.17
C ILE A 479 11.09 68.32 121.10
N LEU A 480 11.50 68.06 119.85
CA LEU A 480 10.60 67.64 118.77
C LEU A 480 10.14 66.21 118.99
#